data_AF-A0A2U2YZM4-F1
#
_entry.id   AF-A0A2U2YZM4-F1
#
_cell.length_a   1.000
_cell.length_b   1.000
_cell.length_c   1.000
_cell.angle_alpha   90.00
_cell.angle_beta   90.00
_cell.angle_gamma   90.00
#
_symmetry.space_group_name_H-M   'P 1'
#
loop_
_entity.id
_entity.type
_entity.pdbx_description
1 polymer ?
#
loop_
_entity_poly.entity_id
_entity_poly.type
_entity_poly.pdbx_seq_one_letter_code
_entity_poly.pdbx_strand_id
1 'polypeptide(L)'
;MGGPYAYRCPLCRTTSEPVETRAEAKDEGQDHRDEFHGGHHPDGEEVIRVEPEPMRWVDVPRGQKIATVVLALALLLGVWIKTG
;
A
#
# COMPACT_ATOMS: atom_id res chain seq x y z
N MET A 1 7.83 -0.77 -8.82
CA MET A 1 7.57 0.38 -7.93
C MET A 1 7.36 -0.20 -6.55
N GLY A 2 8.20 0.15 -5.58
CA GLY A 2 8.03 -0.36 -4.21
C GLY A 2 6.82 0.30 -3.55
N GLY A 3 6.15 -0.40 -2.64
CA GLY A 3 5.02 0.15 -1.90
C GLY A 3 5.40 1.26 -0.92
N PRO A 4 4.40 1.77 -0.18
CA PRO A 4 4.58 2.87 0.77
C PRO A 4 5.56 2.51 1.89
N TYR A 5 5.97 3.49 2.69
CA TYR A 5 6.90 3.32 3.80
C TYR A 5 6.16 3.36 5.14
N ALA A 6 6.63 2.61 6.13
CA ALA A 6 6.15 2.72 7.49
C ALA A 6 7.31 2.73 8.47
N TYR A 7 7.13 3.45 9.58
CA TYR A 7 8.01 3.44 10.73
C TYR A 7 7.71 2.21 11.61
N ARG A 8 8.75 1.55 12.13
CA ARG A 8 8.62 0.42 13.06
C ARG A 8 9.52 0.59 14.28
N CYS A 9 8.90 0.60 15.46
CA CYS A 9 9.59 0.55 16.73
C CYS A 9 9.46 -0.85 17.37
N PRO A 10 10.54 -1.65 17.46
CA PRO A 10 10.47 -2.98 18.06
C PRO A 10 10.24 -2.94 19.57
N LEU A 11 10.73 -1.89 20.26
CA LEU A 11 10.55 -1.70 21.70
C LEU A 11 9.08 -1.49 22.07
N CYS A 12 8.39 -0.59 21.35
CA CYS A 12 6.95 -0.32 21.53
C CYS A 12 6.05 -1.35 20.85
N ARG A 13 6.61 -2.21 19.99
CA ARG A 13 5.88 -3.18 19.15
C ARG A 13 4.80 -2.53 18.29
N THR A 14 5.10 -1.35 17.75
CA THR A 14 4.19 -0.59 16.88
C THR A 14 4.75 -0.44 15.47
N THR A 15 3.86 -0.27 14.50
CA THR A 15 4.17 0.09 13.12
C THR A 15 3.21 1.21 12.73
N SER A 16 3.73 2.31 12.20
CA SER A 16 2.91 3.45 11.79
C SER A 16 2.00 3.10 10.61
N GLU A 17 1.03 3.97 10.33
CA GLU A 17 0.33 3.91 9.05
C GLU A 17 1.33 4.10 7.89
N PRO A 18 1.09 3.47 6.72
CA PRO A 18 1.96 3.64 5.57
C PRO A 18 1.84 5.05 4.96
N VAL A 19 2.97 5.64 4.62
CA VAL A 19 3.09 6.96 3.97
C VAL A 19 3.84 6.86 2.66
N GLU A 20 3.61 7.82 1.77
CA GLU A 20 4.13 7.77 0.39
C GLU A 20 5.65 7.89 0.33
N THR A 21 6.25 8.65 1.25
CA THR A 21 7.68 8.91 1.24
C THR A 21 8.41 8.33 2.45
N ARG A 22 9.68 7.97 2.22
CA ARG A 22 10.56 7.55 3.32
C ARG A 22 10.84 8.70 4.31
N ALA A 23 10.74 9.94 3.86
CA ALA A 23 10.96 11.12 4.71
C ALA A 23 9.85 11.24 5.75
N GLU A 24 8.58 11.19 5.32
CA GLU A 24 7.42 11.21 6.22
C GLU A 24 7.49 10.08 7.26
N ALA A 25 7.89 8.87 6.87
CA ALA A 25 8.04 7.76 7.81
C ALA A 25 9.18 7.98 8.83
N LYS A 26 10.20 8.78 8.49
CA LYS A 26 11.24 9.15 9.45
C LYS A 26 10.78 10.25 10.40
N ASP A 27 9.99 11.19 9.90
CA ASP A 27 9.42 12.27 10.69
C ASP A 27 8.48 11.69 11.75
N GLU A 28 7.61 10.76 11.37
CA GLU A 28 6.77 9.97 12.30
C GLU A 28 7.62 9.27 13.38
N GLY A 29 8.76 8.69 12.97
CA GLY A 29 9.69 8.09 13.93
C GLY A 29 10.34 9.10 14.87
N GLN A 30 10.65 10.30 14.40
CA GLN A 30 11.18 11.37 15.26
C GLN A 30 10.13 11.84 16.28
N ASP A 31 8.90 12.08 15.82
CA ASP A 31 7.79 12.47 16.69
C ASP A 31 7.53 11.39 17.76
N HIS A 32 7.55 10.11 17.37
CA HIS A 32 7.44 8.99 18.30
C HIS A 32 8.57 8.97 19.34
N ARG A 33 9.82 9.18 18.90
CA ARG A 33 10.97 9.21 19.81
C ARG A 33 10.86 10.36 20.80
N ASP A 34 10.44 11.54 20.35
CA ASP A 34 10.32 12.71 21.22
C ASP A 34 9.23 12.50 22.28
N GLU A 35 8.11 11.87 21.91
CA GLU A 35 7.00 11.62 22.83
C GLU A 35 7.28 10.46 23.81
N PHE A 36 7.87 9.35 23.34
CA PHE A 36 7.94 8.10 24.13
C PHE A 36 9.35 7.69 24.55
N HIS A 37 10.39 8.26 23.94
CA HIS A 37 11.79 7.85 24.15
C HIS A 37 12.71 9.04 24.48
N GLY A 38 12.17 10.23 24.76
CA GLY A 38 12.96 11.43 25.06
C GLY A 38 13.91 11.83 23.93
N GLY A 39 13.55 11.50 22.69
CA GLY A 39 14.34 11.71 21.47
C GLY A 39 15.37 10.62 21.17
N HIS A 40 15.53 9.61 22.05
CA HIS A 40 16.50 8.53 21.83
C HIS A 40 16.02 7.52 20.80
N HIS A 41 16.96 7.02 19.99
CA HIS A 41 16.72 6.02 18.97
C HIS A 41 16.82 4.60 19.56
N PRO A 42 15.70 3.85 19.68
CA PRO A 42 15.72 2.48 20.17
C PRO A 42 16.49 1.54 19.23
N ASP A 43 17.15 0.54 19.81
CA ASP A 43 17.85 -0.48 19.03
C ASP A 43 16.88 -1.25 18.13
N GLY A 44 17.26 -1.41 16.86
CA GLY A 44 16.46 -2.13 15.86
C GLY A 44 15.26 -1.34 15.32
N GLU A 45 15.14 -0.05 15.65
CA GLU A 45 14.20 0.85 14.98
C GLU A 45 14.52 0.95 13.48
N GLU A 46 13.48 0.89 12.64
CA GLU A 46 13.65 0.95 11.19
C GLU A 46 12.47 1.58 10.45
N VAL A 47 12.73 2.02 9.22
CA VAL A 47 11.70 2.38 8.24
C VAL A 47 11.62 1.27 7.21
N ILE A 48 10.49 0.58 7.17
CA ILE A 48 10.23 -0.55 6.28
C ILE A 48 9.45 -0.11 5.05
N ARG A 49 9.57 -0.88 3.96
CA ARG A 49 8.61 -0.81 2.85
C ARG A 49 7.45 -1.73 3.17
N VAL A 50 6.24 -1.21 3.01
CA VAL A 50 5.00 -1.97 3.12
C VAL A 50 4.64 -2.47 1.73
N GLU A 51 4.39 -3.77 1.61
CA GLU A 51 3.83 -4.30 0.37
C GLU A 51 2.39 -3.77 0.24
N PRO A 52 2.02 -3.17 -0.91
CA PRO A 52 0.65 -2.74 -1.09
C PRO A 52 -0.25 -3.97 -1.02
N GLU A 53 -1.31 -3.91 -0.21
CA GLU A 53 -2.26 -5.01 -0.16
C GLU A 53 -2.78 -5.29 -1.58
N PRO A 54 -2.86 -6.57 -1.98
CA PRO A 54 -3.36 -6.92 -3.31
C PRO A 54 -4.79 -6.39 -3.43
N MET A 55 -5.00 -5.47 -4.36
CA MET A 55 -6.32 -4.86 -4.59
C MET A 55 -7.35 -5.95 -4.86
N ARG A 56 -8.37 -6.05 -4.01
CA ARG A 56 -9.40 -7.06 -4.17
C ARG A 56 -10.41 -6.55 -5.19
N TRP A 57 -11.04 -7.47 -5.92
CA TRP A 57 -12.12 -7.11 -6.87
C TRP A 57 -13.25 -6.31 -6.20
N VAL A 58 -13.47 -6.52 -4.90
CA VAL A 58 -14.47 -5.79 -4.11
C VAL A 58 -14.17 -4.29 -4.09
N ASP A 59 -12.90 -3.92 -4.03
CA ASP A 59 -12.42 -2.53 -3.87
C ASP A 59 -12.41 -1.75 -5.19
N VAL A 60 -12.55 -2.45 -6.33
CA VAL A 60 -12.56 -1.81 -7.65
C VAL A 60 -13.81 -0.92 -7.80
N PRO A 61 -13.68 0.35 -8.26
CA PRO A 61 -14.81 1.24 -8.52
C PRO A 61 -15.84 0.63 -9.48
N ARG A 62 -17.14 0.88 -9.24
CA ARG A 62 -18.22 0.28 -10.05
C ARG A 62 -18.10 0.58 -11.54
N GLY A 63 -17.72 1.80 -11.90
CA GLY A 63 -17.54 2.18 -13.31
C GLY A 63 -16.44 1.36 -14.00
N GLN A 64 -15.33 1.11 -13.29
CA GLN A 64 -14.24 0.29 -13.81
C GLN A 64 -14.65 -1.18 -13.94
N LYS A 65 -15.42 -1.72 -12.97
CA LYS A 65 -15.99 -3.08 -13.08
C LYS A 65 -16.81 -3.24 -14.35
N ILE A 66 -17.72 -2.30 -14.62
CA ILE A 66 -18.58 -2.33 -15.81
C ILE A 66 -17.73 -2.25 -17.08
N ALA A 67 -16.78 -1.31 -17.15
CA ALA A 67 -15.89 -1.17 -18.30
C ALA A 67 -15.10 -2.45 -18.59
N THR A 68 -14.54 -3.08 -17.55
CA THR A 68 -13.81 -4.35 -17.69
C THR A 68 -14.69 -5.47 -18.21
N VAL A 69 -15.92 -5.61 -17.67
CA VAL A 69 -16.87 -6.64 -18.12
C VAL A 69 -17.30 -6.42 -19.58
N VAL A 70 -17.62 -5.18 -19.95
CA VAL A 70 -18.03 -4.83 -21.32
C VAL A 70 -16.89 -5.11 -22.30
N LEU A 71 -15.65 -4.74 -21.96
CA LEU A 71 -14.48 -5.00 -22.79
C LEU A 71 -14.25 -6.51 -22.98
N ALA A 72 -14.34 -7.29 -21.90
CA ALA A 72 -14.20 -8.74 -21.95
C ALA A 72 -15.27 -9.39 -22.85
N LEU A 73 -16.53 -8.98 -22.72
CA LEU A 73 -17.63 -9.47 -23.56
C LEU A 73 -17.42 -9.10 -25.04
N ALA A 74 -17.00 -7.87 -25.33
CA ALA A 74 -16.72 -7.42 -26.70
C ALA A 74 -15.59 -8.23 -27.34
N LEU A 75 -14.52 -8.52 -26.59
CA LEU A 75 -13.42 -9.38 -27.06
C LEU A 75 -13.90 -10.82 -27.32
N LEU A 76 -14.69 -11.40 -26.42
CA LEU A 76 -15.26 -12.74 -26.60
C LEU A 76 -16.17 -12.82 -27.83
N LEU A 77 -17.03 -11.81 -28.03
CA LEU A 77 -17.89 -11.71 -29.21
C LEU A 77 -17.07 -11.57 -30.50
N GLY A 78 -16.04 -10.74 -30.49
CA GLY A 78 -15.14 -10.55 -31.64
C GLY A 78 -14.39 -11.82 -32.01
N VAL A 79 -13.90 -12.57 -31.01
CA VAL A 79 -13.28 -13.88 -31.22
C VAL A 79 -14.30 -14.87 -31.80
N TRP A 80 -15.50 -14.93 -31.23
CA TRP A 80 -16.55 -15.84 -31.69
C TRP A 80 -16.92 -15.60 -33.16
N ILE A 81 -17.12 -14.33 -33.55
CA ILE A 81 -17.38 -13.93 -34.95
C ILE A 81 -16.22 -14.28 -35.88
N LYS A 82 -14.97 -14.23 -35.40
CA LYS A 82 -13.79 -14.54 -36.21
C LYS A 82 -13.57 -16.04 -36.40
N THR A 83 -14.00 -16.86 -35.44
CA THR A 83 -13.73 -18.30 -35.43
C THR A 83 -14.92 -19.18 -35.86
N GLY A 84 -16.14 -18.62 -35.87
CA GLY A 84 -17.34 -19.27 -36.39
C GLY A 84 -17.56 -18.92 -37.86
#